data_AF-F0F0H5-F1
#
_entry.id   AF-F0F0H5-F1
#
_cell.length_a   1.000
_cell.length_b   1.000
_cell.length_c   1.000
_cell.angle_alpha   90.00
_cell.angle_beta   90.00
_cell.angle_gamma   90.00
#
_symmetry.space_group_name_H-M   'P 1'
#
loop_
_entity.id
_entity.type
_entity.pdbx_description
1 polymer ?
#
loop_
_entity_poly.entity_id
_entity_poly.type
_entity_poly.pdbx_seq_one_letter_code
_entity_poly.pdbx_strand_id
1 'polypeptide(L)'
;SLMEYPNHTFLFEICDPSDVHIIREEFGATLIGIVEVATGRQWREDELDKLAAQYGLKRPQVIKNITFGALQALLKTVEHEGFMVFDAESKEMLFKLKSPYYLISKFLGRSKSDNLGRKLDKRQVDEEFYPLIDHVAENKAYFNGLGELEKIAFIQEFLQKVQAA
;
A
#
# COMPACT_ATOMS: atom_id res chain seq x y z
N SER A 1 -20.10 -15.93 -16.11
CA SER A 1 -19.45 -14.69 -16.59
C SER A 1 -19.88 -13.54 -15.71
N LEU A 2 -19.05 -12.51 -15.48
CA LEU A 2 -19.45 -11.34 -14.68
C LEU A 2 -20.71 -10.62 -15.21
N MET A 3 -21.03 -10.81 -16.49
CA MET A 3 -22.28 -10.36 -17.12
C MET A 3 -23.56 -10.91 -16.44
N GLU A 4 -23.45 -11.94 -15.60
CA GLU A 4 -24.57 -12.51 -14.83
C GLU A 4 -24.99 -11.64 -13.64
N TYR A 5 -24.28 -10.55 -13.36
CA TYR A 5 -24.58 -9.61 -12.28
C TYR A 5 -24.93 -8.22 -12.83
N PRO A 6 -26.06 -8.07 -13.56
CA PRO A 6 -26.52 -6.75 -13.95
C PRO A 6 -26.79 -5.92 -12.68
N ASN A 7 -26.56 -4.60 -12.75
CA ASN A 7 -26.68 -3.66 -11.63
C ASN A 7 -25.64 -3.81 -10.51
N HIS A 8 -24.44 -4.32 -10.84
CA HIS A 8 -23.30 -4.35 -9.93
C HIS A 8 -22.12 -3.59 -10.54
N THR A 9 -21.50 -2.72 -9.73
CA THR A 9 -20.24 -2.07 -10.06
C THR A 9 -19.10 -2.88 -9.47
N PHE A 10 -18.22 -3.39 -10.32
CA PHE A 10 -17.02 -4.12 -9.92
C PHE A 10 -15.84 -3.15 -9.74
N LEU A 11 -15.15 -3.26 -8.61
CA LEU A 11 -13.97 -2.47 -8.28
C LEU A 11 -12.74 -3.37 -8.38
N PHE A 12 -11.81 -2.99 -9.23
CA PHE A 12 -10.53 -3.68 -9.38
C PHE A 12 -9.38 -2.73 -9.03
N GLU A 13 -8.38 -3.26 -8.33
CA GLU A 13 -7.04 -2.68 -8.32
C GLU A 13 -6.34 -3.13 -9.60
N ILE A 14 -5.87 -2.19 -10.41
CA ILE A 14 -5.20 -2.46 -11.68
C ILE A 14 -3.72 -2.16 -11.50
N CYS A 15 -2.90 -3.20 -11.52
CA CYS A 15 -1.45 -3.06 -11.47
C CYS A 15 -0.92 -3.25 -12.91
N ASP A 16 -0.55 -2.15 -13.56
CA ASP A 16 -0.01 -2.13 -14.92
C ASP A 16 1.51 -1.83 -14.93
N PRO A 17 2.32 -2.50 -15.76
CA PRO A 17 3.76 -2.24 -15.85
C PRO A 17 4.14 -0.82 -16.26
N SER A 18 3.26 -0.11 -16.97
CA SER A 18 3.48 1.28 -17.39
C SER A 18 3.14 2.30 -16.31
N ASP A 19 2.47 1.87 -15.22
CA ASP A 19 2.07 2.77 -14.14
C ASP A 19 3.09 2.79 -13.00
N VAL A 20 3.40 4.01 -12.59
CA VAL A 20 4.42 4.37 -11.61
C VAL A 20 3.87 4.10 -10.21
N HIS A 21 3.98 2.85 -9.75
CA HIS A 21 3.59 2.47 -8.40
C HIS A 21 4.75 2.59 -7.41
N ILE A 22 4.45 3.05 -6.20
CA ILE A 22 5.43 3.15 -5.11
C ILE A 22 5.86 1.75 -4.64
N ILE A 23 4.92 0.81 -4.61
CA ILE A 23 5.16 -0.59 -4.27
C ILE A 23 5.00 -1.41 -5.56
N ARG A 24 5.92 -2.33 -5.81
CA ARG A 24 5.76 -3.29 -6.90
C ARG A 24 4.77 -4.37 -6.48
N GLU A 25 3.68 -4.47 -7.22
CA GLU A 25 2.66 -5.50 -7.02
C GLU A 25 2.60 -6.43 -8.23
N GLU A 26 1.94 -7.57 -8.08
CA GLU A 26 1.71 -8.46 -9.21
C GLU A 26 0.82 -7.82 -10.26
N PHE A 27 1.23 -7.89 -11.52
CA PHE A 27 0.45 -7.32 -12.62
C PHE A 27 -0.93 -7.98 -12.78
N GLY A 28 -1.87 -7.19 -13.29
CA GLY A 28 -3.22 -7.61 -13.63
C GLY A 28 -4.29 -6.87 -12.84
N ALA A 29 -5.51 -7.41 -12.88
CA ALA A 29 -6.66 -6.87 -12.18
C ALA A 29 -6.99 -7.73 -10.95
N THR A 30 -7.00 -7.10 -9.78
CA THR A 30 -7.37 -7.74 -8.51
C THR A 30 -8.73 -7.22 -8.06
N LEU A 31 -9.71 -8.11 -7.89
CA LEU A 31 -11.05 -7.71 -7.44
C LEU A 31 -10.96 -7.23 -5.99
N ILE A 32 -11.37 -6.01 -5.69
CA ILE A 32 -11.31 -5.40 -4.35
C ILE A 32 -12.68 -5.00 -3.80
N GLY A 33 -13.73 -5.04 -4.62
CA GLY A 33 -15.06 -4.70 -4.15
C GLY A 33 -16.13 -4.86 -5.21
N ILE A 34 -17.37 -4.98 -4.74
CA ILE A 34 -18.58 -4.93 -5.57
C ILE A 34 -19.60 -4.06 -4.84
N VAL A 35 -20.21 -3.14 -5.59
CA VAL A 35 -21.26 -2.25 -5.09
C VAL A 35 -22.53 -2.52 -5.87
N GLU A 36 -23.61 -2.84 -5.17
CA GLU A 36 -24.95 -2.91 -5.75
C GLU A 36 -25.41 -1.49 -6.14
N VAL A 37 -25.72 -1.28 -7.42
CA VAL A 37 -26.03 0.06 -7.95
C VAL A 37 -27.29 0.65 -7.32
N ALA A 38 -28.31 -0.18 -7.08
CA ALA A 38 -29.60 0.28 -6.57
C ALA A 38 -29.58 0.66 -5.08
N THR A 39 -28.78 -0.04 -4.28
CA THR A 39 -28.80 0.06 -2.81
C THR A 39 -27.55 0.73 -2.24
N GLY A 40 -26.47 0.80 -3.03
CA GLY A 40 -25.15 1.18 -2.54
C GLY A 40 -24.51 0.14 -1.62
N ARG A 41 -25.13 -1.04 -1.45
CA ARG A 41 -24.61 -2.10 -0.58
C ARG A 41 -23.28 -2.59 -1.13
N GLN A 42 -22.26 -2.55 -0.30
CA GLN A 42 -20.97 -3.18 -0.58
C GLN A 42 -21.06 -4.67 -0.23
N TRP A 43 -20.56 -5.49 -1.13
CA TRP A 43 -20.38 -6.91 -0.87
C TRP A 43 -19.31 -7.11 0.19
N ARG A 44 -19.51 -8.12 1.04
CA ARG A 44 -18.56 -8.54 2.07
C ARG A 44 -17.39 -9.30 1.44
N GLU A 45 -16.24 -9.30 2.11
CA GLU A 45 -15.04 -9.99 1.64
C GLU A 45 -15.29 -11.48 1.32
N ASP A 46 -16.13 -12.19 2.08
CA ASP A 46 -16.43 -13.59 1.81
C ASP A 46 -17.36 -13.80 0.60
N GLU A 47 -18.22 -12.83 0.28
CA GLU A 47 -19.01 -12.81 -0.97
C GLU A 47 -18.07 -12.62 -2.18
N LEU A 48 -17.10 -11.70 -2.06
CA LEU A 48 -16.09 -11.45 -3.08
C LEU A 48 -15.18 -12.67 -3.30
N ASP A 49 -14.75 -13.33 -2.24
CA ASP A 49 -13.89 -14.52 -2.31
C ASP A 49 -14.60 -15.70 -2.99
N LYS A 50 -15.90 -15.92 -2.70
CA LYS A 50 -16.71 -16.94 -3.38
C LYS A 50 -16.82 -16.66 -4.87
N LEU A 51 -17.11 -15.41 -5.24
CA LEU A 51 -17.22 -15.00 -6.63
C LEU A 51 -15.88 -15.15 -7.37
N ALA A 52 -14.80 -14.74 -6.72
CA ALA A 52 -13.46 -14.86 -7.28
C ALA A 52 -13.06 -16.32 -7.51
N ALA A 53 -13.37 -17.23 -6.57
CA ALA A 53 -13.15 -18.66 -6.74
C ALA A 53 -13.97 -19.23 -7.92
N GLN A 54 -15.21 -18.79 -8.09
CA GLN A 54 -16.07 -19.23 -9.18
C GLN A 54 -15.55 -18.83 -10.57
N TYR A 55 -14.94 -17.64 -10.69
CA TYR A 55 -14.50 -17.09 -11.98
C TYR A 55 -12.98 -17.02 -12.17
N GLY A 56 -12.20 -17.53 -11.21
CA GLY A 56 -10.73 -17.47 -11.24
C GLY A 56 -10.17 -16.05 -11.17
N LEU A 57 -10.80 -15.16 -10.41
CA LEU A 57 -10.33 -13.77 -10.25
C LEU A 57 -9.27 -13.67 -9.15
N LYS A 58 -8.31 -12.75 -9.31
CA LYS A 58 -7.35 -12.41 -8.26
C LYS A 58 -8.06 -11.70 -7.11
N ARG A 59 -7.63 -11.99 -5.87
CA ARG A 59 -8.08 -11.36 -4.63
C ARG A 59 -6.89 -11.00 -3.74
N PRO A 60 -6.99 -9.95 -2.91
CA PRO A 60 -6.00 -9.68 -1.88
C PRO A 60 -5.92 -10.84 -0.88
N GLN A 61 -4.77 -11.00 -0.24
CA GLN A 61 -4.65 -11.93 0.88
C GLN A 61 -5.48 -11.45 2.08
N VAL A 62 -6.18 -12.38 2.74
CA VAL A 62 -7.05 -12.07 3.89
C VAL A 62 -6.45 -12.66 5.16
N ILE A 63 -6.29 -11.82 6.18
CA ILE A 63 -5.91 -12.23 7.54
C ILE A 63 -7.16 -12.19 8.41
N LYS A 64 -7.53 -13.32 9.01
CA LYS A 64 -8.72 -13.43 9.88
C LYS A 64 -8.31 -13.46 11.35
N ASN A 65 -9.21 -12.99 12.22
CA ASN A 65 -9.07 -13.09 13.69
C ASN A 65 -7.80 -12.46 14.26
N ILE A 66 -7.32 -11.36 13.67
CA ILE A 66 -6.20 -10.59 14.18
C ILE A 66 -6.69 -9.49 15.12
N THR A 67 -6.00 -9.30 16.26
CA THR A 67 -6.26 -8.15 17.13
C THR A 67 -5.69 -6.87 16.53
N PHE A 68 -6.24 -5.72 16.86
CA PHE A 68 -5.72 -4.45 16.33
C PHE A 68 -4.24 -4.22 16.74
N GLY A 69 -3.86 -4.57 17.97
CA GLY A 69 -2.46 -4.47 18.40
C GLY A 69 -1.50 -5.37 17.61
N ALA A 70 -1.92 -6.61 17.29
CA ALA A 70 -1.12 -7.49 16.43
C ALA A 70 -1.04 -6.98 14.98
N LEU A 71 -2.12 -6.39 14.47
CA LEU A 71 -2.13 -5.75 13.15
C LEU A 71 -1.16 -4.55 13.11
N GLN A 72 -1.11 -3.73 14.16
CA GLN A 72 -0.16 -2.62 14.26
C GLN A 72 1.30 -3.10 14.30
N ALA A 73 1.58 -4.22 14.99
CA ALA A 73 2.90 -4.81 14.97
C ALA A 73 3.28 -5.33 13.58
N LEU A 74 2.36 -6.03 12.90
CA LEU A 74 2.56 -6.52 11.54
C LEU A 74 2.77 -5.37 10.54
N LEU A 75 2.02 -4.27 10.68
CA LEU A 75 2.12 -3.11 9.81
C LEU A 75 3.55 -2.55 9.73
N LYS A 76 4.33 -2.66 10.81
CA LYS A 76 5.72 -2.16 10.85
C LYS A 76 6.69 -2.99 10.01
N THR A 77 6.35 -4.23 9.69
CA THR A 77 7.26 -5.19 9.05
C THR A 77 6.91 -5.46 7.59
N VAL A 78 5.77 -4.98 7.10
CA VAL A 78 5.34 -5.25 5.73
C VAL A 78 5.94 -4.24 4.74
N GLU A 79 6.33 -4.74 3.58
CA GLU A 79 6.84 -3.93 2.46
C GLU A 79 5.71 -3.52 1.49
N HIS A 80 4.51 -4.08 1.63
CA HIS A 80 3.35 -3.67 0.83
C HIS A 80 2.70 -2.39 1.36
N GLU A 81 1.75 -1.81 0.61
CA GLU A 81 1.17 -0.49 0.92
C GLU A 81 0.45 -0.45 2.27
N GLY A 82 -0.21 -1.56 2.65
CA GLY A 82 -0.81 -1.72 3.97
C GLY A 82 -2.04 -2.62 3.93
N PHE A 83 -3.05 -2.32 4.74
CA PHE A 83 -4.24 -3.16 4.92
C PHE A 83 -5.53 -2.35 4.77
N MET A 84 -6.57 -3.02 4.27
CA MET A 84 -7.95 -2.61 4.49
C MET A 84 -8.46 -3.35 5.73
N VAL A 85 -8.93 -2.60 6.73
CA VAL A 85 -9.34 -3.15 8.02
C VAL A 85 -10.85 -3.25 8.08
N PHE A 86 -11.35 -4.43 8.42
CA PHE A 86 -12.77 -4.72 8.53
C PHE A 86 -13.13 -5.16 9.94
N ASP A 87 -14.32 -4.79 10.40
CA ASP A 87 -14.86 -5.29 11.66
C ASP A 87 -15.11 -6.80 11.60
N ALA A 88 -14.79 -7.50 12.68
CA ALA A 88 -14.91 -8.95 12.71
C ALA A 88 -16.37 -9.44 12.80
N GLU A 89 -17.29 -8.64 13.34
CA GLU A 89 -18.69 -8.98 13.52
C GLU A 89 -19.56 -8.42 12.39
N SER A 90 -19.55 -7.10 12.20
CA SER A 90 -20.38 -6.42 11.19
C SER A 90 -19.87 -6.64 9.76
N LYS A 91 -18.58 -6.96 9.60
CA LYS A 91 -17.88 -7.07 8.29
C LYS A 91 -17.79 -5.74 7.53
N GLU A 92 -18.06 -4.62 8.18
CA GLU A 92 -17.93 -3.31 7.58
C GLU A 92 -16.46 -2.89 7.50
N MET A 93 -16.09 -2.16 6.44
CA MET A 93 -14.75 -1.58 6.32
C MET A 93 -14.64 -0.41 7.30
N LEU A 94 -13.66 -0.50 8.21
CA LEU A 94 -13.41 0.51 9.23
C LEU A 94 -12.51 1.62 8.69
N PHE A 95 -11.33 1.25 8.18
CA PHE A 95 -10.36 2.19 7.61
C PHE A 95 -9.29 1.49 6.78
N LYS A 96 -8.52 2.28 6.04
CA LYS A 96 -7.28 1.87 5.40
C LYS A 96 -6.11 2.21 6.31
N LEU A 97 -5.22 1.24 6.53
CA LEU A 97 -4.02 1.40 7.34
C LEU A 97 -2.80 1.30 6.43
N LYS A 98 -1.94 2.33 6.39
CA LYS A 98 -0.79 2.39 5.48
C LYS A 98 0.50 2.07 6.21
N SER A 99 1.38 1.29 5.59
CA SER A 99 2.64 0.86 6.19
C SER A 99 3.63 2.02 6.31
N PRO A 100 4.46 2.06 7.37
CA PRO A 100 5.56 3.01 7.45
C PRO A 100 6.49 2.96 6.24
N TYR A 101 6.78 1.75 5.74
CA TYR A 101 7.57 1.51 4.53
C TYR A 101 7.03 2.28 3.31
N TYR A 102 5.72 2.17 3.06
CA TYR A 102 5.06 2.91 1.98
C TYR A 102 5.08 4.43 2.22
N LEU A 103 4.72 4.85 3.43
CA LEU A 103 4.57 6.27 3.76
C LEU A 103 5.89 7.03 3.62
N ILE A 104 7.00 6.47 4.12
CA ILE A 104 8.31 7.12 4.03
C ILE A 104 8.84 7.14 2.58
N SER A 105 8.64 6.03 1.84
CA SER A 105 8.99 5.94 0.42
C SER A 105 8.24 6.97 -0.42
N LYS A 106 6.92 7.11 -0.19
CA LYS A 106 6.08 8.14 -0.82
C LYS A 106 6.52 9.55 -0.44
N PHE A 107 6.80 9.76 0.85
CA PHE A 107 7.13 11.07 1.40
C PHE A 107 8.42 11.61 0.79
N LEU A 108 9.49 10.81 0.76
CA LEU A 108 10.79 11.21 0.22
C LEU A 108 10.87 11.05 -1.30
N GLY A 109 10.24 10.03 -1.89
CA GLY A 109 10.21 9.81 -3.35
C GLY A 109 9.62 11.01 -4.12
N ARG A 110 8.57 11.63 -3.56
CA ARG A 110 7.92 12.83 -4.11
C ARG A 110 8.61 14.15 -3.71
N SER A 111 9.81 14.09 -3.15
CA SER A 111 10.56 15.29 -2.83
C SER A 111 11.14 15.96 -4.08
N LYS A 112 11.20 17.28 -4.01
CA LYS A 112 11.86 18.13 -5.00
C LYS A 112 13.02 18.86 -4.32
N SER A 113 13.95 19.37 -5.10
CA SER A 113 15.16 20.04 -4.59
C SER A 113 14.85 21.19 -3.63
N ASP A 114 13.75 21.91 -3.86
CA ASP A 114 13.28 23.04 -3.05
C ASP A 114 12.70 22.62 -1.68
N ASN A 115 12.18 21.41 -1.54
CA ASN A 115 11.51 20.93 -0.33
C ASN A 115 12.25 19.81 0.40
N LEU A 116 13.24 19.16 -0.23
CA LEU A 116 13.97 18.03 0.33
C LEU A 116 14.61 18.39 1.67
N GLY A 117 15.23 19.57 1.81
CA GLY A 117 15.86 20.00 3.06
C GLY A 117 14.90 19.99 4.25
N ARG A 118 13.65 20.44 4.05
CA ARG A 118 12.62 20.41 5.09
C ARG A 118 12.15 18.99 5.41
N LYS A 119 12.10 18.10 4.41
CA LYS A 119 11.72 16.69 4.56
C LYS A 119 12.79 15.84 5.24
N LEU A 120 14.04 16.30 5.24
CA LEU A 120 15.16 15.68 5.98
C LEU A 120 15.27 16.17 7.43
N ASP A 121 14.31 16.97 7.90
CA ASP A 121 14.25 17.36 9.31
C ASP A 121 13.76 16.17 10.15
N LYS A 122 14.69 15.60 10.93
CA LYS A 122 14.43 14.46 11.82
C LYS A 122 13.24 14.67 12.76
N ARG A 123 12.92 15.91 13.15
CA ARG A 123 11.78 16.21 14.02
C ARG A 123 10.40 15.93 13.37
N GLN A 124 10.35 15.70 12.06
CA GLN A 124 9.13 15.41 11.31
C GLN A 124 8.93 13.93 11.01
N VAL A 125 9.86 13.06 11.42
CA VAL A 125 9.82 11.63 11.13
C VAL A 125 10.07 10.84 12.40
N ASP A 126 9.60 9.59 12.42
CA ASP A 126 9.90 8.68 13.53
C ASP A 126 11.41 8.38 13.60
N GLU A 127 11.92 8.16 14.81
CA GLU A 127 13.33 7.91 15.08
C GLU A 127 13.86 6.68 14.33
N GLU A 128 12.98 5.69 14.08
CA GLU A 128 13.31 4.50 13.28
C GLU A 128 13.79 4.84 11.86
N PHE A 129 13.40 6.01 11.33
CA PHE A 129 13.80 6.47 9.99
C PHE A 129 15.00 7.40 9.99
N TYR A 130 15.57 7.77 11.14
CA TYR A 130 16.74 8.66 11.18
C TYR A 130 17.93 8.16 10.35
N PRO A 131 18.26 6.85 10.30
CA PRO A 131 19.32 6.34 9.42
C PRO A 131 19.04 6.59 7.94
N LEU A 132 17.78 6.46 7.50
CA LEU A 132 17.38 6.76 6.13
C LEU A 132 17.50 8.27 5.84
N ILE A 133 17.12 9.12 6.78
CA ILE A 133 17.26 10.58 6.64
C ILE A 133 18.73 10.96 6.47
N ASP A 134 19.62 10.39 7.30
CA ASP A 134 21.06 10.62 7.19
C ASP A 134 21.59 10.15 5.83
N HIS A 135 21.17 8.95 5.40
CA HIS A 135 21.57 8.39 4.11
C HIS A 135 21.17 9.30 2.93
N VAL A 136 19.94 9.83 2.92
CA VAL A 136 19.50 10.76 1.87
C VAL A 136 20.22 12.11 1.98
N ALA A 137 20.50 12.61 3.19
CA ALA A 137 21.21 13.85 3.40
C ALA A 137 22.67 13.80 2.90
N GLU A 138 23.37 12.70 3.18
CA GLU A 138 24.72 12.43 2.71
C GLU A 138 24.78 12.31 1.18
N ASN A 139 23.72 11.80 0.56
CA ASN A 139 23.61 11.58 -0.89
C ASN A 139 22.76 12.64 -1.60
N LYS A 140 22.54 13.81 -1.00
CA LYS A 140 21.54 14.80 -1.43
C LYS A 140 21.66 15.24 -2.89
N ALA A 141 22.88 15.46 -3.39
CA ALA A 141 23.10 15.89 -4.76
C ALA A 141 22.69 14.80 -5.77
N TYR A 142 23.12 13.56 -5.51
CA TYR A 142 22.73 12.39 -6.30
C TYR A 142 21.22 12.17 -6.25
N PHE A 143 20.65 12.14 -5.04
CA PHE A 143 19.22 11.91 -4.82
C PHE A 143 18.34 12.97 -5.52
N ASN A 144 18.76 14.23 -5.58
CA ASN A 144 18.03 15.27 -6.32
C ASN A 144 18.08 15.09 -7.84
N GLY A 145 19.10 14.41 -8.38
CA GLY A 145 19.21 14.08 -9.79
C GLY A 145 18.30 12.92 -10.22
N LEU A 146 17.79 12.14 -9.26
CA LEU A 146 16.91 10.99 -9.52
C LEU A 146 15.46 11.41 -9.82
N GLY A 147 14.83 10.69 -10.74
CA GLY A 147 13.38 10.69 -10.93
C GLY A 147 12.64 10.10 -9.72
N GLU A 148 11.31 10.26 -9.67
CA GLU A 148 10.50 9.78 -8.54
C GLU A 148 10.67 8.28 -8.28
N LEU A 149 10.60 7.45 -9.34
CA LEU A 149 10.79 6.00 -9.22
C LEU A 149 12.19 5.61 -8.74
N GLU A 150 13.21 6.31 -9.22
CA GLU A 150 14.60 6.03 -8.85
C GLU A 150 14.85 6.44 -7.39
N LYS A 151 14.22 7.53 -6.92
CA LYS A 151 14.24 7.91 -5.50
C LYS A 151 13.55 6.85 -4.64
N ILE A 152 12.39 6.36 -5.06
CA ILE A 152 11.66 5.31 -4.36
C ILE A 152 12.53 4.05 -4.26
N ALA A 153 13.14 3.61 -5.37
CA ALA A 153 14.06 2.48 -5.38
C ALA A 153 15.26 2.69 -4.43
N PHE A 154 15.88 3.88 -4.48
CA PHE A 154 16.98 4.25 -3.59
C PHE A 154 16.59 4.13 -2.10
N ILE A 155 15.39 4.59 -1.73
CA ILE A 155 14.87 4.49 -0.36
C ILE A 155 14.62 3.03 0.02
N GLN A 156 13.96 2.27 -0.85
CA GLN A 156 13.55 0.89 -0.58
C GLN A 156 14.76 -0.05 -0.43
N GLU A 157 15.78 0.11 -1.29
CA GLU A 157 17.04 -0.63 -1.18
C GLU A 157 17.75 -0.39 0.16
N PHE A 158 17.70 0.84 0.67
CA PHE A 158 18.26 1.16 1.98
C PHE A 158 17.46 0.49 3.11
N LEU A 159 16.13 0.63 3.09
CA LEU A 159 15.25 0.04 4.11
C LEU A 159 15.41 -1.48 4.20
N GLN A 160 15.53 -2.17 3.07
CA GLN A 160 15.75 -3.63 3.03
C GLN A 160 17.10 -4.02 3.65
N LYS A 161 18.16 -3.25 3.42
CA LYS A 161 19.48 -3.51 4.02
C LYS A 161 19.47 -3.34 5.54
N VAL A 162 18.77 -2.33 6.05
CA VAL A 162 18.68 -2.07 7.49
C VAL A 162 17.84 -3.13 8.20
N GLN A 163 16.79 -3.64 7.57
CA GLN A 163 15.97 -4.72 8.15
C GLN A 163 16.65 -6.10 8.14
N ALA A 164 17.63 -6.30 7.26
CA ALA A 164 18.39 -7.55 7.15
C ALA A 164 19.66 -7.62 8.04
N ALA A 165 20.01 -6.52 8.71
CA ALA A 165 21.18 -6.39 9.58
C ALA A 165 20.82 -6.58 11.06
#